data_AF-A0A6M0AVR2-F1
#
_entry.id   AF-A0A6M0AVR2-F1
#
_cell.length_a   1.000
_cell.length_b   1.000
_cell.length_c   1.000
_cell.angle_alpha   90.00
_cell.angle_beta   90.00
_cell.angle_gamma   90.00
#
_symmetry.space_group_name_H-M   'P 1'
#
loop_
_entity.id
_entity.type
_entity.pdbx_description
1 polymer ?
#
loop_
_entity_poly.entity_id
_entity_poly.type
_entity_poly.pdbx_seq_one_letter_code
_entity_poly.pdbx_strand_id
1 'polypeptide(L)'
;MDIENFLPNFEYNPNNPNFPELSGQAQPGREQIKHILIGSPKTVRVTIYNLYSRGYAQVHEWSTPQPTGNSGEVISILSRYLLVD
;
A
#
# COMPACT_ATOMS: atom_id res chain seq x y z
N MET A 1 -28.43 5.17 16.59
CA MET A 1 -27.68 4.31 15.64
C MET A 1 -26.23 4.50 16.02
N ASP A 2 -25.81 3.71 16.99
CA ASP A 2 -24.59 3.92 17.76
C ASP A 2 -23.38 3.37 16.99
N ILE A 3 -22.38 4.24 16.81
CA ILE A 3 -21.15 4.01 16.06
C ILE A 3 -20.20 3.05 16.80
N GLU A 4 -20.56 2.67 18.03
CA GLU A 4 -19.80 1.81 18.95
C GLU A 4 -19.81 0.32 18.56
N ASN A 5 -20.69 -0.12 17.65
CA ASN A 5 -20.80 -1.53 17.24
C ASN A 5 -19.81 -1.96 16.12
N PHE A 6 -18.92 -1.07 15.67
CA PHE A 6 -17.97 -1.35 14.58
C PHE A 6 -16.49 -1.37 14.99
N LEU A 7 -16.18 -1.24 16.28
CA LEU A 7 -14.81 -1.46 16.74
C LEU A 7 -14.69 -2.90 17.26
N PRO A 8 -13.83 -3.75 16.67
CA PRO A 8 -13.50 -5.03 17.29
C PRO A 8 -12.86 -4.73 18.64
N ASN A 9 -13.34 -5.39 19.69
CA ASN A 9 -12.77 -5.30 21.03
C ASN A 9 -11.33 -5.87 21.00
N PHE A 10 -10.32 -5.01 20.84
CA PHE A 10 -8.91 -5.40 20.88
C PHE A 10 -8.48 -5.56 22.33
N GLU A 11 -8.95 -6.62 22.98
CA GLU A 11 -8.32 -7.07 24.22
C GLU A 11 -6.91 -7.56 23.90
N TYR A 12 -5.91 -6.72 24.20
CA TYR A 12 -4.51 -7.06 24.10
C TYR A 12 -4.19 -8.16 25.11
N ASN A 13 -4.11 -9.39 24.63
CA ASN A 13 -3.58 -10.52 25.40
C ASN A 13 -2.09 -10.70 25.05
N PRO A 14 -1.15 -10.39 25.96
CA PRO A 14 0.28 -10.49 25.70
C PRO A 14 0.80 -11.91 25.47
N ASN A 15 -0.03 -12.94 25.68
CA ASN A 15 0.34 -14.36 25.51
C ASN A 15 -0.34 -15.04 24.29
N ASN A 16 -1.04 -14.29 23.44
CA ASN A 16 -1.57 -14.80 22.18
C ASN A 16 -0.69 -14.33 21.01
N PRO A 17 0.06 -15.22 20.33
CA PRO A 17 0.88 -14.82 19.18
C PRO A 17 0.04 -14.46 17.95
N ASN A 18 -1.27 -14.75 17.95
CA ASN A 18 -2.20 -14.30 16.93
C ASN A 18 -2.70 -12.89 17.27
N PHE A 19 -1.87 -11.90 16.95
CA PHE A 19 -2.40 -10.59 16.59
C PHE A 19 -3.40 -10.81 15.44
N PRO A 20 -4.64 -10.29 15.50
CA PRO A 20 -5.47 -10.27 14.31
C PRO A 20 -4.78 -9.34 13.32
N GLU A 21 -4.06 -9.92 12.35
CA GLU A 21 -3.67 -9.22 11.14
C GLU A 21 -4.95 -8.72 10.46
N LEU A 22 -5.35 -7.49 10.77
CA LEU A 22 -6.33 -6.74 9.98
C LEU A 22 -5.71 -6.26 8.65
N SER A 23 -4.76 -7.02 8.12
CA SER A 23 -3.99 -6.73 6.92
C SER A 23 -3.84 -8.01 6.09
N GLY A 24 -4.94 -8.53 5.55
CA GLY A 24 -4.84 -9.61 4.57
C GLY A 24 -5.90 -10.67 4.58
N GLN A 25 -7.07 -10.47 5.20
CA GLN A 25 -8.21 -11.30 4.82
C GLN A 25 -8.49 -11.03 3.34
N ALA A 26 -8.00 -11.93 2.47
CA ALA A 26 -8.31 -11.98 1.06
C ALA A 26 -9.83 -12.02 0.96
N GLN A 27 -10.45 -10.86 0.78
CA GLN A 27 -11.87 -10.82 0.55
C GLN A 27 -12.11 -11.55 -0.77
N PRO A 28 -13.09 -12.47 -0.84
CA PRO A 28 -13.42 -13.15 -2.07
C PRO A 28 -13.56 -12.13 -3.21
N GLY A 29 -12.85 -12.37 -4.31
CA GLY A 29 -12.81 -11.46 -5.46
C GLY A 29 -11.89 -10.24 -5.29
N ARG A 30 -11.02 -10.14 -4.29
CA ARG A 30 -9.98 -9.09 -4.21
C ARG A 30 -8.57 -9.65 -4.39
N GLU A 31 -7.87 -9.18 -5.41
CA GLU A 31 -6.48 -9.55 -5.67
C GLU A 31 -5.54 -8.37 -5.43
N GLN A 32 -4.38 -8.64 -4.81
CA GLN A 32 -3.36 -7.63 -4.61
C GLN A 32 -2.50 -7.48 -5.87
N ILE A 33 -2.29 -6.25 -6.31
CA ILE A 33 -1.33 -5.91 -7.35
C ILE A 33 -0.30 -4.90 -6.83
N LYS A 34 0.90 -4.95 -7.42
CA LYS A 34 1.98 -4.00 -7.16
C LYS A 34 2.33 -3.23 -8.42
N HIS A 35 2.27 -1.91 -8.37
CA HIS A 35 2.86 -1.05 -9.39
C HIS A 35 4.28 -0.71 -8.95
N ILE A 36 5.22 -0.93 -9.85
CA ILE A 36 6.65 -0.74 -9.59
C ILE A 36 7.16 0.34 -10.53
N LEU A 37 7.68 1.42 -9.95
CA LEU A 37 8.40 2.46 -10.68
C LEU A 37 9.89 2.31 -10.42
N ILE A 38 10.67 2.17 -11.49
CA ILE A 38 12.13 2.11 -11.45
C ILE A 38 12.67 3.16 -12.42
N GLY A 39 13.67 3.93 -11.99
CA GLY A 39 14.36 4.91 -12.83
C GLY A 39 15.09 5.95 -12.00
N SER A 40 15.47 7.07 -12.62
CA SER A 40 16.14 8.15 -11.89
C SER A 40 15.25 8.72 -10.77
N PRO A 41 15.83 9.25 -9.67
CA PRO A 41 15.06 9.90 -8.61
C PRO A 41 14.08 10.97 -9.13
N LYS A 42 14.50 11.74 -10.14
CA LYS A 42 13.67 12.77 -10.77
C LYS A 42 12.51 12.14 -11.55
N THR A 43 12.79 11.12 -12.36
CA THR A 43 11.77 10.43 -13.16
C THR A 43 10.72 9.78 -12.28
N VAL A 44 11.12 9.03 -11.25
CA VAL A 44 10.19 8.37 -10.32
C VAL A 44 9.29 9.40 -9.63
N ARG A 45 9.86 10.49 -9.12
CA ARG A 45 9.10 11.56 -8.47
C ARG A 45 8.09 12.22 -9.41
N VAL A 46 8.51 12.58 -10.63
CA VAL A 46 7.61 13.20 -11.63
C VAL A 46 6.49 12.25 -12.02
N THR A 47 6.78 10.96 -12.20
CA THR A 47 5.76 9.95 -12.51
C THR A 47 4.73 9.82 -11.38
N ILE A 48 5.16 9.80 -10.11
CA ILE A 48 4.23 9.78 -8.96
C ILE A 48 3.29 10.99 -8.99
N TYR A 49 3.80 12.20 -9.18
CA TYR A 49 2.97 13.41 -9.27
C TYR A 49 2.04 13.42 -10.49
N ASN A 50 2.48 12.87 -11.63
CA ASN A 50 1.64 12.72 -12.82
C ASN A 50 0.51 11.70 -12.62
N LEU A 51 0.75 10.62 -11.88
CA LEU A 51 -0.29 9.65 -11.53
C LEU A 51 -1.25 10.25 -10.51
N TYR A 52 -0.75 11.03 -9.55
CA TYR A 52 -1.57 11.78 -8.61
C TYR A 52 -2.48 12.79 -9.30
N SER A 53 -1.96 13.59 -10.22
CA SER A 53 -2.77 14.60 -10.95
C SER A 53 -3.87 13.98 -11.82
N ARG A 54 -3.71 12.70 -12.20
CA ARG A 54 -4.71 11.91 -12.92
C ARG A 54 -5.69 11.17 -12.01
N GLY A 55 -5.60 11.37 -10.69
CA GLY A 55 -6.44 10.69 -9.70
C GLY A 55 -6.15 9.19 -9.56
N TYR A 56 -5.00 8.72 -10.06
CA TYR A 56 -4.67 7.30 -10.06
C TYR A 56 -4.34 6.77 -8.65
N ALA A 57 -3.47 7.48 -7.94
CA ALA A 57 -3.06 7.18 -6.57
C ALA A 57 -2.59 8.45 -5.85
N GLN A 58 -2.79 8.51 -4.54
CA GLN A 58 -2.23 9.54 -3.67
C GLN A 58 -0.71 9.40 -3.59
N VAL A 59 -0.01 10.52 -3.43
CA VAL A 59 1.45 10.53 -3.32
C VAL A 59 1.95 9.67 -2.15
N HIS A 60 1.23 9.68 -1.01
CA HIS A 60 1.59 8.93 0.19
C HIS A 60 1.26 7.43 0.12
N GLU A 61 0.52 6.97 -0.90
CA GLU A 61 0.28 5.52 -1.10
C GLU A 61 1.52 4.82 -1.70
N TRP A 62 2.45 5.58 -2.27
CA TRP A 62 3.72 5.06 -2.78
C TRP A 62 4.75 4.90 -1.67
N SER A 63 5.55 3.85 -1.74
CA SER A 63 6.71 3.69 -0.85
C SER A 63 7.73 4.80 -1.08
N THR A 64 8.41 5.22 -0.02
CA THR A 64 9.55 6.14 -0.13
C THR A 64 10.57 5.58 -1.12
N PRO A 65 10.96 6.32 -2.18
CA PRO A 65 11.93 5.82 -3.16
C PRO A 65 13.22 5.36 -2.50
N GLN A 66 13.64 4.12 -2.77
CA GLN A 66 14.87 3.54 -2.24
C GLN A 66 15.89 3.34 -3.37
N PRO A 67 17.21 3.49 -3.13
CA PRO A 67 18.23 3.12 -4.09
C PRO A 67 18.12 1.65 -4.51
N THR A 68 18.45 1.35 -5.76
CA THR A 68 18.64 -0.03 -6.22
C THR A 68 20.13 -0.40 -6.21
N GLY A 69 20.48 -1.56 -6.79
CA GLY A 69 21.87 -1.92 -7.05
C GLY A 69 22.53 -1.09 -8.16
N ASN A 70 21.74 -0.32 -8.93
CA ASN A 70 22.23 0.48 -10.05
C ASN A 70 22.45 1.94 -9.61
N SER A 71 23.60 2.50 -9.95
CA SER A 71 23.91 3.89 -9.62
C SER A 71 22.93 4.85 -10.30
N GLY A 72 22.37 5.78 -9.51
CA GLY A 72 21.42 6.78 -10.00
C GLY A 72 20.00 6.26 -10.25
N GLU A 73 19.69 5.02 -9.84
CA GLU A 73 18.37 4.41 -9.97
C GLU A 73 17.71 4.23 -8.60
N VAL A 74 16.41 4.49 -8.54
CA VAL A 74 15.58 4.24 -7.36
C VAL A 74 14.34 3.45 -7.74
N ILE A 75 13.76 2.77 -6.77
CA ILE A 75 12.51 2.02 -6.86
C ILE A 75 11.46 2.60 -5.90
N SER A 76 10.21 2.70 -6.34
CA SER A 76 9.05 3.00 -5.50
C SER A 76 7.88 2.09 -5.88
N ILE A 77 7.16 1.60 -4.87
CA ILE A 77 6.14 0.56 -5.00
C ILE A 77 4.81 1.07 -4.46
N LEU A 78 3.74 0.89 -5.23
CA LEU A 78 2.35 1.06 -4.80
C LEU A 78 1.67 -0.29 -4.74
N SER A 79 1.12 -0.67 -3.59
CA SER A 79 0.34 -1.90 -3.41
C SER A 79 -1.15 -1.57 -3.32
N ARG A 80 -1.99 -2.27 -4.09
CA ARG A 80 -3.46 -2.09 -4.07
C ARG A 80 -4.17 -3.42 -4.15
N TYR A 81 -5.38 -3.48 -3.59
CA TYR A 81 -6.32 -4.58 -3.81
C TYR A 81 -7.35 -4.16 -4.85
N LEU A 82 -7.46 -4.92 -5.94
CA LEU A 82 -8.46 -4.73 -6.97
C LEU A 82 -9.54 -5.79 -6.86
N LEU A 83 -10.78 -5.43 -7.19
CA LEU A 83 -11.83 -6.42 -7.38
C LEU A 83 -11.61 -7.14 -8.71
N VAL A 84 -11.63 -8.46 -8.69
CA VAL A 84 -11.52 -9.36 -9.84
C VAL A 84 -12.77 -10.24 -9.80
N ASP A 85 -13.61 -10.07 -10.82
CA ASP A 85 -14.85 -10.84 -11.03
C ASP A 85 -14.57 -12.14 -11.79
#